data_AF-A0A9D9CHT6-F1
#
_entry.id   AF-A0A9D9CHT6-F1
#
_cell.length_a   1.000
_cell.length_b   1.000
_cell.length_c   1.000
_cell.angle_alpha   90.00
_cell.angle_beta   90.00
_cell.angle_gamma   90.00
#
_symmetry.space_group_name_H-M   'P 1'
#
loop_
_entity.id
_entity.type
_entity.pdbx_description
1 polymer ?
#
loop_
_entity_poly.entity_id
_entity_poly.type
_entity_poly.pdbx_seq_one_letter_code
_entity_poly.pdbx_strand_id
1 'polypeptide(L)'
;MGRAFEYRKARKMKRWGNMARVFTKLGKEITIATKAGGPDPDTNPRLRVLMQQAKKENMPKDNVERAIKKATSKDFTDYKEMNYEGYGPNGIAIFVETATDNTTRTVANIRSYFSKPGGSLGTSGSLEFLFDHK
;
A
#
# COMPACT_ATOMS: atom_id res chain seq x y z
N MET A 1 -0.20 -30.73 -22.64
CA MET A 1 0.83 -29.80 -22.15
C MET A 1 1.75 -30.54 -21.18
N GLY A 2 3.06 -30.59 -21.43
CA GLY A 2 3.99 -31.35 -20.58
C GLY A 2 4.29 -30.67 -19.23
N ARG A 3 4.80 -31.44 -18.26
CA ARG A 3 5.11 -30.99 -16.88
C ARG A 3 6.00 -29.74 -16.83
N ALA A 4 6.94 -29.58 -17.76
CA ALA A 4 7.81 -28.41 -17.88
C ALA A 4 7.07 -27.12 -18.31
N PHE A 5 5.93 -27.23 -19.00
CA PHE A 5 5.08 -26.09 -19.32
C PHE A 5 4.34 -25.62 -18.06
N GLU A 6 3.74 -26.55 -17.28
CA GLU A 6 3.01 -26.21 -16.07
C GLU A 6 3.88 -25.53 -15.01
N TYR A 7 5.13 -25.98 -14.81
CA TYR A 7 6.05 -25.30 -13.89
C TYR A 7 6.40 -23.87 -14.34
N ARG A 8 6.58 -23.65 -15.65
CA ARG A 8 6.84 -22.31 -16.20
C ARG A 8 5.62 -21.41 -16.06
N LYS A 9 4.43 -21.95 -16.32
CA LYS A 9 3.15 -21.25 -16.15
C LYS A 9 2.94 -20.84 -14.70
N ALA A 10 3.11 -21.75 -13.74
CA ALA A 10 2.97 -21.46 -12.31
C ALA A 10 3.94 -20.37 -11.84
N ARG A 11 5.21 -20.44 -12.27
CA ARG A 11 6.22 -19.41 -11.94
C ARG A 11 5.85 -18.03 -12.51
N LYS A 12 5.36 -17.98 -13.75
CA LYS A 12 4.88 -16.73 -14.39
C LYS A 12 3.68 -16.15 -13.63
N MET A 13 2.67 -16.96 -13.32
CA MET A 13 1.47 -16.51 -12.61
C MET A 13 1.81 -15.99 -11.21
N LYS A 14 2.68 -16.67 -10.46
CA LYS A 14 3.15 -16.19 -9.15
C LYS A 14 3.83 -14.83 -9.25
N ARG A 15 4.70 -14.65 -10.26
CA ARG A 15 5.37 -13.37 -10.51
C ARG A 15 4.34 -12.28 -10.84
N TRP A 16 3.44 -12.52 -11.79
CA TRP A 16 2.44 -11.54 -12.21
C TRP A 16 1.48 -11.15 -11.08
N GLY A 17 1.06 -12.10 -10.25
CA GLY A 17 0.25 -11.82 -9.07
C GLY A 17 0.98 -10.91 -8.06
N ASN A 18 2.27 -11.14 -7.83
CA ASN A 18 3.08 -10.25 -7.00
C ASN A 18 3.22 -8.85 -7.61
N MET A 19 3.53 -8.76 -8.91
CA MET A 19 3.69 -7.48 -9.60
C MET A 19 2.41 -6.64 -9.55
N ALA A 20 1.24 -7.25 -9.77
CA ALA A 20 -0.04 -6.55 -9.71
C ALA A 20 -0.31 -5.91 -8.33
N ARG A 21 0.00 -6.63 -7.25
CA ARG A 21 -0.13 -6.13 -5.87
C ARG A 21 0.84 -4.99 -5.59
N VAL A 22 2.12 -5.17 -5.93
CA VAL A 22 3.17 -4.17 -5.73
C VAL A 22 2.88 -2.90 -6.52
N PHE A 23 2.52 -3.03 -7.80
CA PHE A 23 2.21 -1.88 -8.67
C PHE A 23 1.01 -1.09 -8.18
N THR A 24 0.00 -1.78 -7.64
CA THR A 24 -1.17 -1.11 -7.07
C THR A 24 -0.81 -0.34 -5.81
N LYS A 25 0.07 -0.89 -4.94
CA LYS A 25 0.54 -0.20 -3.74
C LYS A 25 1.39 1.03 -4.09
N LEU A 26 2.41 0.85 -4.94
CA LEU A 26 3.28 1.95 -5.38
C LEU A 26 2.49 3.05 -6.11
N GLY A 27 1.54 2.70 -6.97
CA GLY A 27 0.71 3.69 -7.66
C GLY A 27 -0.11 4.56 -6.70
N LYS A 28 -0.63 3.97 -5.61
CA LYS A 28 -1.32 4.73 -4.55
C LYS A 28 -0.36 5.64 -3.79
N GLU A 29 0.79 5.13 -3.38
CA GLU A 29 1.80 5.93 -2.65
C GLU A 29 2.33 7.10 -3.49
N ILE A 30 2.60 6.89 -4.78
CA ILE A 30 2.99 7.95 -5.72
C ILE A 30 1.91 9.03 -5.79
N THR A 31 0.65 8.62 -5.83
CA THR A 31 -0.48 9.54 -5.89
C THR A 31 -0.59 10.39 -4.62
N ILE A 32 -0.43 9.76 -3.45
CA ILE A 32 -0.48 10.45 -2.15
C ILE A 32 0.69 11.41 -1.99
N ALA A 33 1.91 10.95 -2.30
CA ALA A 33 3.11 11.77 -2.25
C ALA A 33 3.00 12.98 -3.19
N THR A 34 2.50 12.77 -4.41
CA THR A 34 2.27 13.84 -5.40
C THR A 34 1.28 14.87 -4.88
N LYS A 35 0.20 14.44 -4.21
CA LYS A 35 -0.79 15.36 -3.65
C LYS A 35 -0.24 16.16 -2.47
N ALA A 36 0.58 15.54 -1.63
CA ALA A 36 1.16 16.19 -0.44
C ALA A 36 2.27 17.19 -0.78
N GLY A 37 3.13 16.87 -1.75
CA GLY A 37 4.35 17.64 -2.04
C GLY A 37 4.48 18.16 -3.47
N GLY A 38 3.44 18.01 -4.29
CA GLY A 38 3.48 18.38 -5.71
C GLY A 38 4.03 17.28 -6.63
N PRO A 39 3.83 17.43 -7.96
CA PRO A 39 4.16 16.41 -8.98
C PRO A 39 5.63 16.36 -9.38
N ASP A 40 6.46 17.27 -8.86
CA ASP A 40 7.86 17.38 -9.23
C ASP A 40 8.76 16.59 -8.27
N PRO A 41 9.47 15.55 -8.74
CA PRO A 41 10.37 14.73 -7.91
C PRO A 41 11.59 15.49 -7.37
N ASP A 42 11.96 16.63 -7.96
CA ASP A 42 13.11 17.43 -7.51
C ASP A 42 12.76 18.25 -6.26
N THR A 43 11.49 18.63 -6.12
CA THR A 43 10.96 19.35 -4.95
C THR A 43 10.27 18.43 -3.94
N ASN A 44 9.98 17.17 -4.31
CA ASN A 44 9.29 16.19 -3.46
C ASN A 44 10.17 14.94 -3.19
N PRO A 45 10.90 14.88 -2.06
CA PRO A 45 11.76 13.74 -1.73
C PRO A 45 11.00 12.40 -1.61
N ARG A 46 9.76 12.42 -1.11
CA ARG A 46 8.92 11.22 -0.96
C ARG A 46 8.57 10.64 -2.34
N LEU A 47 8.20 11.49 -3.29
CA LEU A 47 7.96 11.09 -4.68
C LEU A 47 9.22 10.51 -5.34
N ARG A 48 10.38 11.13 -5.11
CA ARG A 48 11.67 10.64 -5.65
C ARG A 48 12.00 9.22 -5.20
N VAL A 49 11.86 8.93 -3.90
CA VAL A 49 12.10 7.58 -3.36
C VAL A 49 11.13 6.57 -3.98
N LEU A 50 9.84 6.92 -4.09
CA LEU A 50 8.83 6.05 -4.69
C LEU A 50 9.09 5.78 -6.18
N MET A 51 9.59 6.77 -6.93
CA MET A 51 9.99 6.58 -8.33
C MET A 51 11.19 5.64 -8.46
N GLN A 52 12.16 5.71 -7.55
CA GLN A 52 13.29 4.77 -7.51
C GLN A 52 12.82 3.35 -7.18
N GLN A 53 11.90 3.19 -6.22
CA GLN A 53 11.30 1.90 -5.89
C GLN A 53 10.48 1.33 -7.06
N ALA A 54 9.69 2.16 -7.74
CA ALA A 54 8.96 1.76 -8.94
C ALA A 54 9.88 1.28 -10.06
N LYS A 55 11.02 1.96 -10.27
CA LYS A 55 12.05 1.53 -11.22
C LYS A 55 12.68 0.18 -10.81
N LYS A 56 12.98 -0.01 -9.52
CA LYS A 56 13.51 -1.28 -8.98
C LYS A 56 12.56 -2.45 -9.21
N GLU A 57 11.26 -2.22 -9.06
CA GLU A 57 10.21 -3.20 -9.31
C GLU A 57 9.86 -3.36 -10.80
N ASN A 58 10.61 -2.73 -11.73
CA ASN A 58 10.33 -2.74 -13.17
C ASN A 58 8.90 -2.29 -13.53
N MET A 59 8.37 -1.31 -12.78
CA MET A 59 7.10 -0.69 -13.11
C MET A 59 7.26 0.13 -14.42
N PRO A 60 6.37 -0.05 -15.42
CA PRO A 60 6.39 0.76 -16.62
C PRO A 60 6.29 2.27 -16.31
N LYS A 61 7.09 3.08 -17.00
CA LYS A 61 7.15 4.54 -16.78
C LYS A 61 5.77 5.20 -16.93
N ASP A 62 4.98 4.76 -17.92
CA ASP A 62 3.62 5.24 -18.17
C ASP A 62 2.70 5.06 -16.96
N ASN A 63 2.88 3.99 -16.17
CA ASN A 63 2.07 3.77 -14.97
C ASN A 63 2.40 4.78 -13.87
N VAL A 64 3.68 5.15 -13.73
CA VAL A 64 4.14 6.18 -12.77
C VAL A 64 3.61 7.54 -13.20
N GLU A 65 3.77 7.91 -14.47
CA GLU A 65 3.27 9.18 -15.01
C GLU A 65 1.75 9.28 -14.90
N ARG A 66 1.02 8.18 -15.15
CA ARG A 66 -0.43 8.13 -14.97
C ARG A 66 -0.82 8.34 -13.51
N ALA A 67 -0.07 7.79 -12.55
CA ALA A 67 -0.35 8.00 -11.12
C ALA A 67 -0.16 9.48 -10.73
N ILE A 68 0.92 10.12 -11.19
CA ILE A 68 1.19 11.55 -10.97
C ILE A 68 0.08 12.41 -11.59
N LYS A 69 -0.27 12.17 -12.87
CA LYS A 69 -1.34 12.92 -13.56
C LYS A 69 -2.70 12.74 -12.86
N LYS A 70 -3.00 11.53 -12.39
CA LYS A 70 -4.24 11.24 -11.67
C LYS A 70 -4.33 12.03 -10.36
N ALA A 71 -3.21 12.16 -9.65
CA ALA A 71 -3.12 12.94 -8.41
C ALA A 71 -3.40 14.44 -8.62
N THR A 72 -3.02 14.97 -9.79
CA THR A 72 -3.23 16.39 -10.16
C THR A 72 -4.61 16.67 -10.77
N SER A 73 -5.41 15.64 -11.04
CA SER A 73 -6.75 15.81 -11.62
C SER A 73 -7.77 16.24 -10.58
N LYS A 74 -8.69 17.15 -10.94
CA LYS A 74 -9.74 17.68 -10.05
C LYS A 74 -10.77 16.63 -9.60
N ASP A 75 -10.95 15.54 -10.37
CA ASP A 75 -11.95 14.49 -10.10
C ASP A 75 -11.44 13.35 -9.21
N PHE A 76 -10.30 13.53 -8.55
CA PHE A 76 -9.66 12.47 -7.81
C PHE A 76 -10.25 12.29 -6.40
N THR A 77 -10.74 11.08 -6.11
CA THR A 77 -11.21 10.69 -4.79
C THR A 77 -10.05 10.74 -3.80
N ASP A 78 -10.22 11.53 -2.74
CA ASP A 78 -9.14 11.81 -1.79
C ASP A 78 -8.71 10.54 -1.03
N TYR A 79 -7.42 10.17 -1.11
CA TYR A 79 -6.86 9.11 -0.29
C TYR A 79 -6.47 9.70 1.07
N LYS A 80 -7.09 9.19 2.13
CA LYS A 80 -6.75 9.54 3.51
C LYS A 80 -5.77 8.52 4.06
N GLU A 81 -4.66 9.02 4.61
CA GLU A 81 -3.75 8.22 5.43
C GLU A 81 -4.38 8.05 6.82
N MET A 82 -4.58 6.80 7.24
CA MET A 82 -5.07 6.47 8.58
C MET A 82 -4.32 5.26 9.13
N ASN A 83 -4.04 5.32 10.42
CA ASN A 83 -3.36 4.25 11.15
C ASN A 83 -4.37 3.46 11.97
N TYR A 84 -4.19 2.15 11.98
CA TYR A 84 -4.98 1.22 12.76
C TYR A 84 -4.06 0.39 13.64
N GLU A 85 -4.49 0.18 14.87
CA GLU A 85 -3.70 -0.47 15.90
C GLU A 85 -4.50 -1.60 16.51
N GLY A 86 -3.84 -2.66 16.94
CA GLY A 86 -4.51 -3.75 17.63
C GLY A 86 -3.57 -4.87 18.05
N TYR A 87 -4.18 -5.92 18.59
CA TYR A 87 -3.48 -7.10 19.07
C TYR A 87 -3.91 -8.33 18.30
N GLY A 88 -2.94 -9.10 17.83
CA GLY A 88 -3.14 -10.43 17.29
C GLY A 88 -3.26 -11.50 18.39
N PRO A 89 -3.37 -12.77 18.00
CA PRO A 89 -3.33 -13.89 18.93
C PRO A 89 -2.10 -13.82 19.85
N ASN A 90 -2.24 -14.26 21.09
CA ASN A 90 -1.19 -14.21 22.12
C ASN A 90 -0.70 -12.80 22.49
N GLY A 91 -1.47 -11.74 22.19
CA GLY A 91 -1.13 -10.37 22.60
C GLY A 91 -0.04 -9.71 21.77
N ILE A 92 0.18 -10.17 20.53
CA ILE A 92 1.17 -9.57 19.62
C ILE A 92 0.65 -8.21 19.14
N ALA A 93 1.38 -7.13 19.41
CA ALA A 93 1.05 -5.80 18.94
C ALA A 93 1.25 -5.66 17.42
N ILE A 94 0.26 -5.08 16.71
CA ILE A 94 0.27 -4.91 15.26
C ILE A 94 -0.13 -3.46 14.93
N PHE A 95 0.76 -2.76 14.23
CA PHE A 95 0.51 -1.44 13.67
C PHE A 95 0.26 -1.55 12.16
N VAL A 96 -0.82 -0.94 11.68
CA VAL A 96 -1.23 -1.00 10.27
C VAL A 96 -1.38 0.40 9.72
N GLU A 97 -0.40 0.82 8.92
CA GLU A 97 -0.46 2.04 8.13
C GLU A 97 -1.29 1.80 6.87
N THR A 98 -2.26 2.68 6.63
CA THR A 98 -3.12 2.57 5.46
C THR A 98 -3.31 3.89 4.75
N ALA A 99 -3.53 3.80 3.45
CA ALA A 99 -4.07 4.89 2.66
C ALA A 99 -5.29 4.42 1.88
N THR A 100 -6.43 5.06 2.12
CA THR A 100 -7.73 4.62 1.58
C THR A 100 -8.60 5.79 1.14
N ASP A 101 -9.38 5.57 0.09
CA ASP A 101 -10.45 6.44 -0.38
C ASP A 101 -11.77 6.22 0.39
N ASN A 102 -11.82 5.19 1.24
CA ASN A 102 -12.99 4.86 2.05
C ASN A 102 -12.55 4.25 3.39
N THR A 103 -12.64 5.03 4.46
CA THR A 103 -12.23 4.65 5.81
C THR A 103 -13.17 3.59 6.41
N THR A 104 -14.47 3.68 6.16
CA THR A 104 -15.49 2.73 6.65
C THR A 104 -15.25 1.32 6.10
N ARG A 105 -14.95 1.20 4.81
CA ARG A 105 -14.62 -0.09 4.19
C ARG A 105 -13.32 -0.66 4.75
N THR A 106 -12.29 0.18 4.91
CA THR A 106 -10.98 -0.25 5.39
C THR A 106 -11.05 -0.74 6.84
N VAL A 107 -11.70 0.01 7.75
CA VAL A 107 -11.83 -0.41 9.15
C VAL A 107 -12.65 -1.70 9.29
N ALA A 108 -13.71 -1.88 8.49
CA ALA A 108 -14.52 -3.09 8.49
C ALA A 108 -13.69 -4.33 8.07
N ASN A 109 -12.90 -4.20 7.01
CA ASN A 109 -12.02 -5.26 6.53
C ASN A 109 -10.93 -5.59 7.56
N ILE A 110 -10.26 -4.57 8.10
CA ILE A 110 -9.19 -4.75 9.10
C ILE A 110 -9.77 -5.45 10.34
N ARG A 111 -10.90 -4.96 10.87
CA ARG A 111 -11.56 -5.59 12.01
C ARG A 111 -11.86 -7.07 11.74
N SER A 112 -12.40 -7.40 10.57
CA SER A 112 -12.65 -8.80 10.19
C SER A 112 -11.37 -9.64 10.20
N TYR A 113 -10.26 -9.10 9.71
CA TYR A 113 -8.97 -9.81 9.69
C TYR A 113 -8.32 -9.95 11.07
N PHE A 114 -8.55 -9.02 11.99
CA PHE A 114 -8.12 -9.17 13.40
C PHE A 114 -8.99 -10.20 14.13
N SER A 115 -10.32 -10.14 13.97
CA SER A 115 -11.24 -11.00 14.71
C SER A 115 -11.21 -12.46 14.27
N LYS A 116 -11.05 -12.76 12.98
CA LYS A 116 -11.01 -14.15 12.45
C LYS A 116 -9.96 -15.06 13.13
N PRO A 117 -8.71 -14.64 13.34
CA PRO A 117 -7.71 -15.43 14.05
C PRO A 117 -7.76 -15.32 15.58
N GLY A 118 -8.71 -14.56 16.16
CA GLY A 118 -8.80 -14.36 17.62
C GLY A 118 -8.02 -13.16 18.17
N GLY A 119 -7.75 -12.16 17.33
CA GLY A 119 -7.22 -10.85 17.73
C GLY A 119 -8.32 -9.79 17.87
N SER A 120 -7.91 -8.56 18.20
CA SER A 120 -8.81 -7.41 18.34
C SER A 120 -8.19 -6.13 17.78
N LEU A 121 -9.05 -5.30 17.20
CA LEU A 121 -8.68 -3.94 16.81
C LEU A 121 -8.78 -3.03 18.05
N GLY A 122 -7.71 -2.31 18.35
CA GLY A 122 -7.61 -1.36 19.45
C GLY A 122 -8.07 0.04 19.07
N THR A 123 -7.90 0.97 20.01
CA THR A 123 -8.09 2.41 19.80
C THR A 123 -6.80 3.02 19.26
N SER A 124 -6.89 4.10 18.48
CA SER A 124 -5.70 4.87 18.08
C SER A 124 -4.94 5.35 19.32
N GLY A 125 -3.61 5.21 19.32
CA GLY A 125 -2.74 5.54 20.45
C GLY A 125 -2.49 4.39 21.44
N SER A 126 -3.15 3.23 21.26
CA SER A 126 -2.95 2.05 22.11
C SER A 126 -1.56 1.42 22.02
N LEU A 127 -0.81 1.68 20.94
CA LEU A 127 0.52 1.14 20.67
C LEU A 127 1.60 2.22 20.53
N GLU A 128 1.27 3.49 20.80
CA GLU A 128 2.18 4.62 20.60
C GLU A 128 3.46 4.53 21.47
N PHE A 129 3.37 3.87 22.62
CA PHE A 129 4.50 3.62 23.51
C PHE A 129 5.32 2.37 23.16
N LEU A 130 4.87 1.55 22.20
CA LEU A 130 5.51 0.28 21.81
C LEU A 130 6.37 0.41 20.55
N PHE A 131 6.09 1.39 19.68
CA PHE A 131 6.78 1.57 18.40
C PHE A 131 7.34 2.97 18.26
N ASP A 132 8.62 3.05 17.89
CA ASP A 132 9.27 4.30 17.46
C ASP A 132 9.30 4.39 15.94
N HIS A 133 8.94 5.56 15.40
CA HIS A 133 9.12 5.86 13.97
C HIS A 133 10.59 6.24 13.71
N LYS A 134 11.30 5.45 12.89
CA LYS A 134 12.71 5.69 12.50
C LYS A 134 12.86 6.05 11.03
#